data_AF-A0A0D2MDJ3-F1
#
_entry.id   AF-A0A0D2MDJ3-F1
#
_cell.length_a   1.000
_cell.length_b   1.000
_cell.length_c   1.000
_cell.angle_alpha   90.00
_cell.angle_beta   90.00
_cell.angle_gamma   90.00
#
_symmetry.space_group_name_H-M   'P 1'
#
loop_
_entity.id
_entity.type
_entity.pdbx_description
1 polymer ?
#
loop_
_entity_poly.entity_id
_entity_poly.type
_entity_poly.pdbx_seq_one_letter_code
_entity_poly.pdbx_strand_id
1 'polypeptide(L)'
;MSTLSRIGLKVPQQGLFGGEARKFYYEVCRCVPFIQKAMKLDEIVSVRDIRSVVKEKFKEYKDVKDQRVIDLLIFKGRQELETYLTLHKNRHHAITEYLDPIIRRNKGHTLPAPQHSAFMESFLGGNSAAPTGK
;
A
#
# COMPACT_ATOMS: atom_id res chain seq x y z
N MET A 1 -19.66 12.41 -48.92
CA MET A 1 -18.38 12.12 -48.26
C MET A 1 -18.27 12.97 -47.00
N SER A 2 -18.27 12.35 -45.81
CA SER A 2 -17.49 12.79 -44.63
C SER A 2 -17.74 11.78 -43.50
N THR A 3 -16.84 10.79 -43.41
CA THR A 3 -16.90 9.68 -42.45
C THR A 3 -15.77 9.82 -41.43
N LEU A 4 -15.78 10.83 -40.56
CA LEU A 4 -14.73 10.96 -39.51
C LEU A 4 -15.26 11.60 -38.21
N SER A 5 -16.23 10.96 -37.55
CA SER A 5 -16.64 11.32 -36.18
C SER A 5 -16.60 10.13 -35.21
N ARG A 6 -15.78 9.10 -35.49
CA ARG A 6 -15.61 7.90 -34.65
C ARG A 6 -14.31 7.86 -33.84
N ILE A 7 -13.72 9.01 -33.49
CA ILE A 7 -12.68 9.04 -32.45
C ILE A 7 -13.32 9.61 -31.21
N GLY A 8 -13.99 8.74 -30.46
CA GLY A 8 -14.47 9.05 -29.12
C GLY A 8 -13.28 9.38 -28.23
N LEU A 9 -13.00 10.66 -28.07
CA LEU A 9 -12.12 11.18 -27.02
C LEU A 9 -12.69 10.68 -25.69
N LYS A 10 -12.07 9.64 -25.14
CA LYS A 10 -12.43 9.10 -23.83
C LYS A 10 -12.07 10.16 -22.81
N VAL A 11 -13.07 10.92 -22.36
CA VAL A 11 -12.93 11.92 -21.30
C VAL A 11 -12.13 11.27 -20.17
N PRO A 12 -10.99 11.85 -19.74
CA PRO A 12 -10.24 11.31 -18.62
C PRO A 12 -11.16 11.34 -17.42
N GLN A 13 -11.60 10.16 -17.00
CA GLN A 13 -12.43 10.00 -15.81
C GLN A 13 -11.64 10.59 -14.64
N GLN A 14 -12.06 11.76 -14.16
CA GLN A 14 -11.52 12.43 -12.99
C GLN A 14 -11.87 11.59 -11.76
N GLY A 15 -11.03 10.60 -11.47
CA GLY A 15 -11.03 9.85 -10.23
C GLY A 15 -9.63 9.87 -9.62
N LEU A 16 -9.50 9.39 -8.38
CA LEU A 16 -8.22 9.28 -7.66
C LEU A 16 -7.11 8.59 -8.48
N PHE A 17 -7.53 7.74 -9.43
CA PHE A 17 -6.68 7.07 -10.42
C PHE A 17 -7.33 7.24 -11.81
N GLY A 18 -6.55 7.72 -12.78
CA GLY A 18 -7.00 7.85 -14.17
C GLY A 18 -6.76 6.57 -14.98
N GLY A 19 -7.57 6.35 -16.01
CA GLY A 19 -7.27 5.41 -17.10
C GLY A 19 -7.04 3.95 -16.69
N GLU A 20 -5.95 3.37 -17.18
CA GLU A 20 -5.56 1.96 -16.99
C GLU A 20 -5.16 1.62 -15.55
N ALA A 21 -4.57 2.57 -14.81
CA ALA A 21 -4.19 2.37 -13.41
C ALA A 21 -5.41 2.05 -12.53
N ARG A 22 -6.55 2.68 -12.82
CA ARG A 22 -7.81 2.40 -12.12
C ARG A 22 -8.33 0.99 -12.39
N LYS A 23 -8.24 0.52 -13.64
CA LYS A 23 -8.64 -0.86 -14.00
C LYS A 23 -7.76 -1.87 -13.27
N PHE A 24 -6.45 -1.64 -13.28
CA PHE A 24 -5.47 -2.48 -12.59
C PHE A 24 -5.72 -2.51 -11.08
N TYR A 25 -6.02 -1.39 -10.44
CA TYR A 25 -6.40 -1.35 -9.02
C TYR A 25 -7.60 -2.27 -8.70
N TYR A 26 -8.66 -2.23 -9.52
CA TYR A 26 -9.83 -3.08 -9.30
C TYR A 26 -9.54 -4.56 -9.55
N GLU A 27 -8.69 -4.87 -10.53
CA GLU A 27 -8.20 -6.23 -10.79
C GLU A 27 -7.49 -6.79 -9.56
N VAL A 28 -6.51 -6.06 -9.02
CA VAL A 28 -5.81 -6.44 -7.78
C VAL A 28 -6.80 -6.66 -6.63
N CYS A 29 -7.74 -5.73 -6.42
CA CYS A 29 -8.74 -5.83 -5.34
C CYS A 29 -9.66 -7.07 -5.45
N ARG A 30 -9.89 -7.60 -6.66
CA ARG A 30 -10.64 -8.83 -6.90
C ARG A 30 -9.79 -10.07 -6.61
N CYS A 31 -8.49 -10.01 -6.82
CA CYS A 31 -7.54 -11.09 -6.51
C CYS A 31 -7.23 -11.21 -5.01
N VAL A 32 -7.31 -10.11 -4.24
CA VAL A 32 -6.96 -10.09 -2.80
C VAL A 32 -7.62 -11.22 -1.98
N PRO A 33 -8.93 -11.50 -2.07
CA PRO A 33 -9.55 -12.58 -1.28
C PRO A 33 -8.98 -13.96 -1.59
N PHE A 34 -8.59 -14.21 -2.85
CA PHE A 34 -7.93 -15.46 -3.23
C PHE A 34 -6.54 -15.55 -2.61
N ILE A 35 -5.73 -14.49 -2.76
CA ILE A 35 -4.38 -14.41 -2.21
C ILE A 35 -4.37 -14.58 -0.69
N GLN A 36 -5.31 -13.93 0.02
CA GLN A 36 -5.45 -14.04 1.46
C GLN A 36 -5.69 -15.50 1.89
N LYS A 37 -6.62 -16.20 1.24
CA LYS A 37 -6.94 -17.60 1.55
C LYS A 37 -5.79 -18.53 1.18
N ALA A 38 -5.19 -18.35 0.00
CA ALA A 38 -4.11 -19.20 -0.48
C ALA A 38 -2.87 -19.16 0.43
N MET A 39 -2.57 -17.98 1.00
CA MET A 39 -1.46 -17.79 1.96
C MET A 39 -1.88 -17.88 3.45
N LYS A 40 -3.14 -18.28 3.73
CA LYS A 40 -3.71 -18.43 5.08
C LYS A 40 -3.66 -17.16 5.95
N LEU A 41 -3.72 -15.97 5.35
CA LEU A 41 -3.56 -14.67 6.02
C LEU A 41 -4.80 -14.19 6.79
N ASP A 42 -5.89 -14.94 6.74
CA ASP A 42 -7.18 -14.69 7.37
C ASP A 42 -7.12 -14.59 8.90
N GLU A 43 -6.19 -15.29 9.53
CA GLU A 43 -5.99 -15.23 10.99
C GLU A 43 -5.37 -13.90 11.47
N ILE A 44 -4.64 -13.20 10.61
CA ILE A 44 -3.86 -12.01 11.01
C ILE A 44 -4.52 -10.72 10.52
N VAL A 45 -5.03 -10.73 9.29
CA VAL A 45 -5.42 -9.50 8.59
C VAL A 45 -6.71 -9.72 7.80
N SER A 46 -7.62 -8.74 7.86
CA SER A 46 -8.86 -8.78 7.06
C SER A 46 -8.61 -8.43 5.59
N VAL A 47 -9.46 -8.92 4.67
CA VAL A 47 -9.49 -8.50 3.25
C VAL A 47 -9.52 -6.98 3.13
N ARG A 48 -10.27 -6.31 4.02
CA ARG A 48 -10.41 -4.85 4.03
C ARG A 48 -9.07 -4.16 4.27
N ASP A 49 -8.28 -4.71 5.17
CA ASP A 49 -6.98 -4.15 5.56
C ASP A 49 -5.98 -4.32 4.41
N ILE A 50 -5.94 -5.50 3.78
CA ILE A 50 -5.09 -5.76 2.60
C ILE A 50 -5.46 -4.79 1.46
N ARG A 51 -6.75 -4.61 1.18
CA ARG A 51 -7.21 -3.63 0.17
C ARG A 51 -6.83 -2.19 0.52
N SER A 52 -6.75 -1.87 1.81
CA SER A 52 -6.29 -0.56 2.27
C SER A 52 -4.79 -0.38 2.01
N VAL A 53 -3.94 -1.40 2.23
CA VAL A 53 -2.52 -1.35 1.83
C VAL A 53 -2.38 -1.12 0.33
N VAL A 54 -3.13 -1.89 -0.48
CA VAL A 54 -3.11 -1.75 -1.94
C VAL A 54 -3.45 -0.31 -2.31
N LYS A 55 -4.50 0.27 -1.71
CA LYS A 55 -4.87 1.67 -1.96
C LYS A 55 -3.75 2.65 -1.60
N GLU A 56 -3.08 2.48 -0.46
CA GLU A 56 -1.98 3.35 -0.06
C GLU A 56 -0.77 3.21 -1.01
N LYS A 57 -0.47 1.99 -1.49
CA LYS A 57 0.58 1.78 -2.49
C LYS A 57 0.29 2.45 -3.83
N PHE A 58 -0.96 2.42 -4.29
CA PHE A 58 -1.35 3.17 -5.48
C PHE A 58 -1.29 4.69 -5.26
N LYS A 59 -1.57 5.18 -4.05
CA LYS A 59 -1.46 6.60 -3.71
C LYS A 59 -0.02 7.10 -3.63
N GLU A 60 0.93 6.24 -3.28
CA GLU A 60 2.37 6.56 -3.23
C GLU A 60 2.87 7.15 -4.57
N TYR A 61 2.30 6.69 -5.69
CA TYR A 61 2.65 7.13 -7.04
C TYR A 61 1.60 8.05 -7.69
N LYS A 62 0.68 8.65 -6.92
CA LYS A 62 -0.41 9.49 -7.46
C LYS A 62 0.08 10.71 -8.25
N ASP A 63 1.27 11.21 -7.91
CA ASP A 63 1.83 12.45 -8.45
C ASP A 63 2.59 12.23 -9.78
N VAL A 64 2.75 10.96 -10.20
CA VAL A 64 3.39 10.60 -11.47
C VAL A 64 2.45 10.91 -12.63
N LYS A 65 2.90 11.79 -13.54
CA LYS A 65 2.11 12.25 -14.70
C LYS A 65 2.59 11.70 -16.05
N ASP A 66 3.83 11.21 -16.14
CA ASP A 66 4.35 10.63 -17.40
C ASP A 66 3.69 9.27 -17.65
N GLN A 67 2.98 9.16 -18.77
CA GLN A 67 2.26 7.95 -19.16
C GLN A 67 3.19 6.73 -19.28
N ARG A 68 4.41 6.90 -19.77
CA ARG A 68 5.37 5.78 -19.93
C ARG A 68 5.78 5.20 -18.57
N VAL A 69 5.90 6.06 -17.57
CA VAL A 69 6.21 5.66 -16.20
C VAL A 69 5.01 4.95 -15.57
N ILE A 70 3.79 5.45 -15.82
CA ILE A 70 2.55 4.79 -15.38
C ILE A 70 2.44 3.38 -15.98
N ASP A 71 2.67 3.23 -17.28
CA ASP A 71 2.62 1.93 -17.95
C ASP A 71 3.67 0.96 -17.38
N LEU A 72 4.89 1.45 -17.12
CA LEU A 72 5.94 0.65 -16.47
C LEU A 72 5.59 0.27 -15.03
N LEU A 73 4.97 1.15 -14.26
CA LEU A 73 4.51 0.86 -12.90
C LEU A 73 3.40 -0.19 -12.89
N ILE A 74 2.46 -0.10 -13.84
CA ILE A 74 1.43 -1.13 -14.02
C ILE A 74 2.08 -2.46 -14.40
N PHE A 75 3.05 -2.47 -15.30
CA PHE A 75 3.78 -3.68 -15.68
C PHE A 75 4.48 -4.33 -14.48
N LYS A 76 5.24 -3.55 -13.69
CA LYS A 76 5.87 -4.03 -12.44
C LYS A 76 4.85 -4.56 -11.44
N GLY A 77 3.73 -3.85 -11.27
CA GLY A 77 2.64 -4.26 -10.39
C GLY A 77 1.99 -5.58 -10.82
N ARG A 78 1.82 -5.80 -12.14
CA ARG A 78 1.30 -7.06 -12.69
C ARG A 78 2.23 -8.22 -12.40
N GLN A 79 3.53 -8.04 -12.64
CA GLN A 79 4.53 -9.04 -12.35
C GLN A 79 4.52 -9.40 -10.86
N GLU A 80 4.48 -8.39 -9.99
CA GLU A 80 4.40 -8.61 -8.54
C GLU A 80 3.12 -9.37 -8.15
N LEU A 81 1.96 -8.98 -8.67
CA LEU A 81 0.70 -9.67 -8.44
C LEU A 81 0.76 -11.14 -8.87
N GLU A 82 1.35 -11.41 -10.03
CA GLU A 82 1.50 -12.77 -10.56
C GLU A 82 2.32 -13.64 -9.60
N THR A 83 3.42 -13.13 -9.02
CA THR A 83 4.22 -13.91 -8.06
C THR A 83 3.44 -14.35 -6.83
N TYR A 84 2.45 -13.58 -6.39
CA TYR A 84 1.56 -13.94 -5.29
C TYR A 84 0.41 -14.85 -5.72
N LEU A 85 -0.08 -14.71 -6.97
CA LEU A 85 -1.12 -15.59 -7.52
C LEU A 85 -0.58 -17.00 -7.79
N THR A 86 0.66 -17.12 -8.28
CA THR A 86 1.34 -18.41 -8.51
C THR A 86 2.01 -18.96 -7.26
N LEU A 87 1.88 -18.28 -6.11
CA LEU A 87 2.48 -18.66 -4.83
C LEU A 87 4.01 -18.82 -4.87
N HIS A 88 4.70 -18.11 -5.77
CA HIS A 88 6.17 -18.04 -5.75
C HIS A 88 6.67 -17.29 -4.51
N LYS A 89 5.94 -16.27 -4.07
CA LYS A 89 6.18 -15.61 -2.78
C LYS A 89 5.36 -16.30 -1.68
N ASN A 90 6.07 -16.75 -0.65
CA ASN A 90 5.46 -17.30 0.56
C ASN A 90 4.81 -16.24 1.45
N ARG A 91 3.94 -16.68 2.38
CA ARG A 91 3.27 -15.87 3.41
C ARG A 91 4.19 -14.87 4.12
N HIS A 92 5.41 -15.27 4.47
CA HIS A 92 6.35 -14.40 5.16
C HIS A 92 6.71 -13.15 4.34
N HIS A 93 6.87 -13.27 3.01
CA HIS A 93 7.12 -12.13 2.14
C HIS A 93 5.96 -11.14 2.17
N ALA A 94 4.72 -11.62 2.03
CA ALA A 94 3.54 -10.77 2.10
C ALA A 94 3.44 -10.01 3.42
N ILE A 95 3.78 -10.68 4.53
CA ILE A 95 3.78 -10.07 5.86
C ILE A 95 4.82 -8.96 5.94
N THR A 96 6.08 -9.29 5.69
CA THR A 96 7.21 -8.36 5.87
C THR A 96 7.15 -7.17 4.91
N GLU A 97 6.75 -7.39 3.65
CA GLU A 97 6.75 -6.34 2.62
C GLU A 97 5.55 -5.38 2.73
N TYR A 98 4.37 -5.89 3.09
CA TYR A 98 3.11 -5.13 2.95
C TYR A 98 2.28 -5.03 4.23
N LEU A 99 2.24 -6.07 5.07
CA LEU A 99 1.27 -6.15 6.16
C LEU A 99 1.85 -5.74 7.53
N ASP A 100 3.17 -5.72 7.67
CA ASP A 100 3.88 -5.37 8.90
C ASP A 100 3.35 -4.09 9.59
N PRO A 101 3.13 -2.95 8.87
CA PRO A 101 2.60 -1.73 9.47
C PRO A 101 1.18 -1.89 10.05
N ILE A 102 0.33 -2.67 9.39
CA ILE A 102 -1.04 -2.93 9.84
C ILE A 102 -1.02 -3.86 11.04
N ILE A 103 -0.21 -4.90 11.00
CA ILE A 103 -0.10 -5.86 12.09
C ILE A 103 0.38 -5.15 13.35
N ARG A 104 1.36 -4.24 13.24
CA ARG A 104 1.82 -3.40 14.35
C ARG A 104 0.71 -2.48 14.87
N ARG A 105 -0.05 -1.84 13.98
CA ARG A 105 -1.21 -1.02 14.37
C ARG A 105 -2.26 -1.84 15.13
N ASN A 106 -2.58 -3.04 14.65
CA ASN A 106 -3.58 -3.91 15.28
C ASN A 106 -3.10 -4.43 16.64
N LYS A 107 -1.79 -4.74 16.78
CA LYS A 107 -1.16 -5.11 18.05
C LYS A 107 -1.07 -3.95 19.07
N GLY A 108 -1.20 -2.70 18.62
CA GLY A 108 -1.10 -1.49 19.43
C GLY A 108 -2.23 -1.25 20.46
N HIS A 109 -3.04 -2.26 20.79
CA HIS A 109 -3.95 -2.21 21.95
C HIS A 109 -3.26 -2.61 23.26
N THR A 110 -1.94 -2.83 23.26
CA THR A 110 -1.17 -2.63 24.49
C THR A 110 -1.23 -1.15 24.82
N LEU A 111 -1.74 -0.82 26.00
CA LEU A 111 -1.84 0.53 26.57
C LEU A 111 -0.68 1.42 26.09
N PRO A 112 -0.93 2.69 25.69
CA PRO A 112 0.14 3.59 25.33
C PRO A 112 1.18 3.56 26.44
N ALA A 113 2.45 3.35 26.07
CA ALA A 113 3.54 3.47 27.03
C ALA A 113 3.35 4.80 27.80
N PRO A 114 3.55 4.81 29.13
CA PRO A 114 3.39 6.03 29.91
C PRO A 114 4.14 7.16 29.20
N GLN A 115 3.40 8.20 28.83
CA GLN A 115 3.94 9.35 28.09
C GLN A 115 4.89 10.09 29.02
N HIS A 116 6.13 9.62 29.06
CA HIS A 116 7.24 10.32 29.69
C HIS A 116 7.61 11.49 28.77
N SER A 117 7.98 12.64 29.36
CA SER A 117 8.50 13.74 28.56
C SER A 117 9.74 13.29 27.80
N ALA A 118 10.05 13.91 26.64
CA ALA A 118 11.26 13.62 25.88
C ALA A 118 12.54 13.70 26.74
N PHE A 119 12.52 14.59 27.73
CA PHE A 119 13.54 14.66 28.78
C PHE A 119 13.65 13.38 29.62
N MET A 120 12.52 12.85 30.10
CA MET A 120 12.49 11.68 30.98
C MET A 120 12.88 10.40 30.24
N GLU A 121 12.54 10.26 28.95
CA GLU A 121 13.07 9.17 28.11
C GLU A 121 14.59 9.26 27.94
N SER A 122 15.13 10.45 27.66
CA SER A 122 16.58 10.68 27.54
C SER A 122 17.32 10.48 28.87
N PHE A 123 16.68 10.83 29.99
CA PHE A 123 17.20 10.65 31.34
C PHE A 123 17.25 9.17 31.74
N LEU A 124 16.15 8.42 31.53
CA LEU A 124 16.09 6.98 31.82
C LEU A 124 17.01 6.18 30.89
N GLY A 125 17.21 6.63 29.65
CA GLY A 125 18.16 6.05 28.70
C GLY A 125 19.64 6.36 28.99
N GLY A 126 19.95 7.07 30.08
CA GLY A 126 21.33 7.39 30.49
C GLY A 126 22.03 8.43 29.60
N ASN A 127 21.30 9.07 28.69
CA ASN A 127 21.83 10.03 27.72
C ASN A 127 21.38 11.46 28.09
N SER A 128 21.57 11.84 29.36
CA SER A 128 21.23 13.18 29.84
C SER A 128 22.27 14.19 29.37
N ALA A 129 22.07 14.76 28.17
CA ALA A 129 22.72 16.02 27.83
C ALA A 129 22.18 17.10 28.78
N ALA A 130 23.09 17.79 29.47
CA ALA A 130 22.72 18.94 30.29
C ALA A 130 21.99 19.97 29.41
N PRO A 131 20.89 20.57 29.88
CA PRO A 131 20.25 21.64 29.13
C PRO A 131 21.24 22.80 29.01
N THR A 132 21.78 23.02 27.81
CA THR A 132 22.48 24.26 27.47
C THR A 132 21.44 25.36 27.47
N GLY A 133 21.22 25.96 28.63
CA GLY A 133 20.50 27.22 28.76
C GLY A 133 21.38 28.36 28.30
N LYS A 134 21.10 28.88 27.11
CA LYS A 134 21.20 30.29 26.72
C LYS A 134 20.16 30.58 25.66
#